data_AF-A0A225WKL7-F1
#
_entry.id   AF-A0A225WKL7-F1
#
_cell.length_a   1.000
_cell.length_b   1.000
_cell.length_c   1.000
_cell.angle_alpha   90.00
_cell.angle_beta   90.00
_cell.angle_gamma   90.00
#
_symmetry.space_group_name_H-M   'P 1'
#
loop_
_entity.id
_entity.type
_entity.pdbx_description
1 polymer ?
#
loop_
_entity_poly.entity_id
_entity_poly.type
_entity_poly.pdbx_seq_one_letter_code
_entity_poly.pdbx_strand_id
1 'polypeptide(L)'
;MYAWYFPKGFELISENLSGHRHLWRFAIVWLDDPAVDNPKILGVSVQSGTGYEKRTPPKSKYLDESSVKIDSYKSVWNIKAALRLTEKEGESQDLIMWDQLTDEAREALNSDVFNVELLMSTVPMPLKDSAFVKTLKKAWPFEEE
;
A
#
# COMPACT_ATOMS: atom_id res chain seq x y z
N MET A 1 6.90 0.64 -5.07
CA MET A 1 5.61 0.67 -4.33
C MET A 1 4.62 -0.15 -5.14
N TYR A 2 3.89 -1.04 -4.49
CA TYR A 2 2.82 -1.84 -5.08
C TYR A 2 1.49 -1.36 -4.53
N ALA A 3 0.49 -1.19 -5.40
CA ALA A 3 -0.83 -0.69 -5.01
C ALA A 3 -1.93 -1.61 -5.57
N TRP A 4 -2.95 -1.85 -4.76
CA TRP A 4 -4.12 -2.65 -5.09
C TRP A 4 -5.37 -1.78 -4.98
N TYR A 5 -6.24 -1.91 -5.98
CA TYR A 5 -7.57 -1.32 -5.99
C TYR A 5 -8.61 -2.35 -5.62
N PHE A 6 -9.52 -1.98 -4.72
CA PHE A 6 -10.73 -2.72 -4.43
C PHE A 6 -11.95 -1.83 -4.72
N PRO A 7 -13.02 -2.36 -5.34
CA PRO A 7 -14.21 -1.56 -5.67
C PRO A 7 -14.94 -0.95 -4.46
N LYS A 8 -14.76 -1.52 -3.26
CA LYS A 8 -15.39 -1.09 -2.01
C LYS A 8 -14.45 -1.28 -0.83
N GLY A 9 -14.52 -0.36 0.13
CA GLY A 9 -13.86 -0.47 1.42
C GLY A 9 -14.85 -0.48 2.58
N PHE A 10 -14.38 -0.91 3.75
CA PHE A 10 -15.16 -0.88 4.98
C PHE A 10 -14.36 -0.14 6.05
N GLU A 11 -14.48 1.19 6.02
CA GLU A 11 -13.90 2.13 6.96
C GLU A 11 -14.95 3.15 7.40
N LEU A 12 -14.70 3.82 8.53
CA LEU A 12 -15.61 4.82 9.09
C LEU A 12 -15.55 6.14 8.30
N ILE A 13 -16.67 6.54 7.72
CA ILE A 13 -16.81 7.80 6.97
C ILE A 13 -17.51 8.89 7.80
N SER A 14 -18.36 8.52 8.77
CA SER A 14 -18.89 9.43 9.79
C SER A 14 -19.19 8.67 11.10
N GLU A 15 -19.54 9.37 12.18
CA GLU A 15 -19.83 8.77 13.50
C GLU A 15 -20.77 7.57 13.47
N ASN A 16 -21.72 7.54 12.51
CA ASN A 16 -22.73 6.48 12.38
C ASN A 16 -22.74 5.80 11.00
N LEU A 17 -21.72 6.02 10.17
CA LEU A 17 -21.68 5.48 8.81
C LEU A 17 -20.32 4.88 8.47
N SER A 18 -20.35 3.64 7.98
CA SER A 18 -19.18 2.90 7.52
C SER A 18 -19.42 2.32 6.15
N GLY A 19 -18.32 2.08 5.45
CA GLY A 19 -18.35 1.58 4.08
C GLY A 19 -18.38 2.70 3.07
N HIS A 20 -17.64 2.52 1.98
CA HIS A 20 -17.47 3.51 0.93
C HIS A 20 -17.08 2.84 -0.38
N ARG A 21 -17.21 3.60 -1.47
CA ARG A 21 -16.76 3.19 -2.80
C ARG A 21 -15.28 3.53 -2.93
N HIS A 22 -14.56 2.67 -3.64
CA HIS A 22 -13.12 2.75 -3.87
C HIS A 22 -12.30 2.48 -2.61
N LEU A 23 -11.30 1.64 -2.73
CA LEU A 23 -10.35 1.39 -1.67
C LEU A 23 -8.99 1.13 -2.30
N TRP A 24 -8.03 1.96 -1.95
CA TRP A 24 -6.64 1.73 -2.30
C TRP A 24 -5.88 1.20 -1.09
N ARG A 25 -5.06 0.18 -1.33
CA ARG A 25 -4.07 -0.31 -0.37
C ARG A 25 -2.72 -0.42 -1.05
N PHE A 26 -1.64 -0.21 -0.31
CA PHE A 26 -0.32 -0.30 -0.88
C PHE A 26 0.72 -0.85 0.10
N ALA A 27 1.80 -1.35 -0.50
CA ALA A 27 3.00 -1.79 0.16
C ALA A 27 4.22 -1.18 -0.54
N ILE A 28 5.29 -0.94 0.21
CA ILE A 28 6.55 -0.43 -0.30
C ILE A 28 7.63 -1.43 0.10
N VAL A 29 8.35 -1.92 -0.90
CA VAL A 29 9.54 -2.73 -0.74
C VAL A 29 10.74 -1.81 -0.98
N TRP A 30 11.62 -1.73 0.00
CA TRP A 30 12.83 -0.91 -0.04
C TRP A 30 14.01 -1.82 -0.35
N LEU A 31 14.68 -1.53 -1.47
CA LEU A 31 15.82 -2.29 -1.98
C LEU A 31 17.12 -1.54 -1.72
N ASP A 32 18.24 -2.24 -1.76
CA ASP A 32 19.58 -1.63 -1.78
C ASP A 32 19.87 -0.97 -3.13
N ASP A 33 19.90 -1.76 -4.20
CA ASP A 33 20.16 -1.30 -5.56
C ASP A 33 19.30 -2.10 -6.55
N PRO A 34 18.34 -1.48 -7.24
CA PRO A 34 17.53 -2.18 -8.24
C PRO A 34 18.31 -2.54 -9.52
N ALA A 35 19.55 -2.05 -9.71
CA ALA A 35 20.34 -2.30 -10.91
C ALA A 35 21.17 -3.60 -10.87
N VAL A 36 21.27 -4.27 -9.72
CA VAL A 36 21.98 -5.57 -9.61
C VAL A 36 21.05 -6.74 -9.93
N ASP A 37 21.62 -7.88 -10.32
CA ASP A 37 20.85 -9.08 -10.71
C ASP A 37 19.94 -9.62 -9.59
N ASN A 38 20.36 -9.48 -8.33
CA ASN A 38 19.61 -9.96 -7.16
C ASN A 38 19.57 -8.88 -6.07
N PRO A 39 18.71 -7.86 -6.19
CA PRO A 39 18.58 -6.80 -5.20
C PRO A 39 18.14 -7.36 -3.84
N LYS A 40 18.68 -6.81 -2.76
CA LYS A 40 18.32 -7.20 -1.39
C LYS A 40 17.17 -6.36 -0.89
N ILE A 41 16.17 -7.02 -0.31
CA ILE A 41 15.11 -6.33 0.42
C ILE A 41 15.67 -5.86 1.77
N LEU A 42 15.90 -4.55 1.88
CA LEU A 42 16.36 -3.90 3.10
C LEU A 42 15.21 -3.61 4.08
N GLY A 43 14.02 -3.37 3.55
CA GLY A 43 12.86 -3.01 4.36
C GLY A 43 11.55 -3.19 3.65
N VAL A 44 10.47 -3.29 4.44
CA VAL A 44 9.10 -3.31 3.94
C VAL A 44 8.23 -2.40 4.78
N SER A 45 7.37 -1.63 4.12
CA SER A 45 6.34 -0.82 4.75
C SER A 45 4.98 -1.14 4.13
N VAL A 46 4.02 -1.61 4.93
CA VAL A 46 2.64 -1.91 4.48
C VAL A 46 1.64 -0.96 5.12
N GLN A 47 0.63 -0.52 4.36
CA GLN A 47 -0.42 0.35 4.88
C GLN A 47 -1.33 -0.42 5.86
N SER A 48 -1.11 -0.22 7.15
CA SER A 48 -1.82 -0.90 8.23
C SER A 48 -2.75 0.07 8.95
N GLY A 49 -4.03 0.06 8.55
CA GLY A 49 -5.02 1.00 9.05
C GLY A 49 -4.66 2.46 8.73
N THR A 50 -4.56 3.30 9.77
CA THR A 50 -4.21 4.73 9.65
C THR A 50 -2.70 5.00 9.63
N GLY A 51 -1.87 3.95 9.76
CA GLY A 51 -0.42 4.06 9.81
C GLY A 51 0.27 3.03 8.92
N TYR A 52 1.48 2.67 9.31
CA TYR A 52 2.34 1.76 8.56
C TYR A 52 2.87 0.68 9.50
N GLU A 53 2.73 -0.59 9.10
CA GLU A 53 3.60 -1.63 9.66
C GLU A 53 4.92 -1.58 8.86
N LYS A 54 6.04 -1.39 9.56
CA LYS A 54 7.38 -1.23 9.00
C LYS A 54 8.32 -2.30 9.54
N ARG A 55 9.18 -2.89 8.71
CA ARG A 55 10.18 -3.89 9.11
C ARG A 55 11.51 -3.68 8.38
N THR A 56 12.61 -3.68 9.12
CA THR A 56 13.98 -3.49 8.61
C THR A 56 14.97 -4.37 9.38
N PRO A 57 15.51 -5.44 8.78
CA PRO A 57 15.00 -6.13 7.59
C PRO A 57 13.69 -6.89 7.88
N PRO A 58 12.89 -7.24 6.85
CA PRO A 58 11.79 -8.17 7.03
C PRO A 58 12.29 -9.56 7.45
N LYS A 59 11.53 -10.24 8.32
CA LYS A 59 11.85 -11.63 8.73
C LYS A 59 11.59 -12.59 7.57
N SER A 60 12.45 -13.60 7.40
CA SER A 60 12.36 -14.61 6.33
C SER A 60 11.00 -15.31 6.25
N LYS A 61 10.32 -15.52 7.39
CA LYS A 61 8.98 -16.12 7.43
C LYS A 61 7.91 -15.34 6.65
N TYR A 62 8.14 -14.04 6.41
CA TYR A 62 7.28 -13.16 5.60
C TYR A 62 7.75 -13.02 4.15
N LEU A 63 8.78 -13.77 3.76
CA LEU A 63 9.31 -13.79 2.41
C LEU A 63 9.07 -15.17 1.80
N ASP A 64 8.91 -15.18 0.49
CA ASP A 64 9.00 -16.34 -0.36
C ASP A 64 9.97 -15.98 -1.50
N GLU A 65 11.20 -16.47 -1.40
CA GLU A 65 12.34 -15.98 -2.21
C GLU A 65 12.48 -14.45 -2.16
N SER A 66 12.24 -13.76 -3.28
CA SER A 66 12.25 -12.29 -3.42
C SER A 66 10.87 -11.65 -3.25
N SER A 67 9.84 -12.42 -2.92
CA SER A 67 8.45 -11.95 -2.80
C SER A 67 8.08 -11.72 -1.34
N VAL A 68 7.47 -10.57 -1.05
CA VAL A 68 6.95 -10.26 0.29
C VAL A 68 5.53 -10.79 0.42
N LYS A 69 5.27 -11.61 1.43
CA LYS A 69 3.94 -12.16 1.73
C LYS A 69 3.11 -11.16 2.52
N ILE A 70 1.99 -10.73 1.93
CA ILE A 70 1.09 -9.70 2.45
C ILE A 70 -0.33 -10.26 2.54
N ASP A 71 -1.00 -10.00 3.66
CA ASP A 71 -2.41 -10.34 3.88
C ASP A 71 -3.26 -9.08 3.97
N SER A 72 -4.41 -9.11 3.30
CA SER A 72 -5.46 -8.10 3.45
C SER A 72 -6.47 -8.59 4.49
N TYR A 73 -6.53 -7.92 5.62
CA TYR A 73 -7.39 -8.31 6.74
C TYR A 73 -8.37 -7.21 7.14
N LYS A 74 -9.44 -7.61 7.83
CA LYS A 74 -10.33 -6.69 8.54
C LYS A 74 -9.90 -6.65 10.01
N SER A 75 -9.64 -5.46 10.54
CA SER A 75 -9.27 -5.33 11.95
C SER A 75 -10.41 -5.76 12.87
N VAL A 76 -10.07 -6.19 14.09
CA VAL A 76 -11.06 -6.47 15.16
C VAL A 76 -11.94 -5.22 15.35
N TRP A 77 -13.23 -5.44 15.64
CA TRP A 77 -14.33 -4.46 15.62
C TRP A 77 -14.79 -4.00 14.23
N ASN A 78 -14.38 -4.68 13.16
CA ASN A 78 -14.77 -4.39 11.78
C ASN A 78 -14.46 -2.96 11.31
N ILE A 79 -13.57 -2.21 11.95
CA ILE A 79 -13.47 -0.76 11.66
C ILE A 79 -12.65 -0.48 10.40
N LYS A 80 -11.71 -1.36 9.98
CA LYS A 80 -10.74 -1.03 8.92
C LYS A 80 -10.33 -2.24 8.07
N ALA A 81 -10.31 -2.08 6.75
CA ALA A 81 -9.51 -2.92 5.85
C ALA A 81 -8.03 -2.51 5.99
N ALA A 82 -7.10 -3.44 6.11
CA ALA A 82 -5.68 -3.12 6.29
C ALA A 82 -4.79 -4.20 5.66
N LEU A 83 -3.56 -3.82 5.32
CA LEU A 83 -2.53 -4.77 4.96
C LEU A 83 -1.66 -5.09 6.19
N ARG A 84 -1.16 -6.32 6.25
CA ARG A 84 -0.15 -6.77 7.21
C ARG A 84 0.80 -7.77 6.55
N LEU A 85 1.97 -7.94 7.14
CA LEU A 85 2.83 -9.06 6.77
C LEU A 85 2.23 -10.37 7.26
N THR A 86 2.42 -11.45 6.48
CA THR A 86 1.85 -12.76 6.80
C THR A 86 2.83 -13.89 6.49
N GLU A 87 2.65 -15.01 7.18
CA GLU A 87 3.39 -16.25 6.91
C GLU A 87 2.69 -17.11 5.85
N LYS A 88 1.39 -16.85 5.62
CA LYS A 88 0.58 -17.58 4.64
C LYS A 88 0.99 -17.22 3.21
N GLU A 89 1.06 -18.24 2.37
CA GLU A 89 1.17 -18.04 0.92
C GLU A 89 -0.07 -17.30 0.40
N GLY A 90 0.17 -16.44 -0.58
CA GLY A 90 -0.85 -15.66 -1.26
C GLY A 90 -0.80 -15.91 -2.77
N GLU A 91 -1.45 -15.03 -3.52
CA GLU A 91 -1.48 -15.09 -4.98
C GLU A 91 -0.77 -13.86 -5.56
N SER A 92 -0.28 -14.00 -6.79
CA SER A 92 0.21 -12.88 -7.60
C SER A 92 -0.91 -12.33 -8.50
N GLN A 93 -0.77 -11.08 -8.93
CA GLN A 93 -1.66 -10.43 -9.88
C GLN A 93 -0.82 -9.91 -11.05
N ASP A 94 -1.44 -9.78 -12.22
CA ASP A 94 -0.78 -9.15 -13.37
C ASP A 94 -0.38 -7.72 -13.03
N LEU A 95 0.92 -7.45 -13.13
CA LEU A 95 1.50 -6.17 -12.77
C LEU A 95 1.49 -5.24 -13.98
N ILE A 96 1.00 -4.02 -13.78
CA ILE A 96 1.21 -2.88 -14.68
C ILE A 96 1.95 -1.78 -13.91
N MET A 97 3.10 -1.35 -14.42
CA MET A 97 3.89 -0.29 -13.81
C MET A 97 3.35 1.09 -14.21
N TRP A 98 3.58 2.09 -13.37
CA TRP A 98 3.07 3.45 -13.58
C TRP A 98 3.50 4.05 -14.92
N ASP A 99 4.74 3.80 -15.32
CA ASP A 99 5.36 4.23 -16.59
C ASP A 99 4.91 3.42 -17.80
N GLN A 100 4.26 2.27 -17.60
CA GLN A 100 3.67 1.45 -18.66
C GLN A 100 2.21 1.84 -18.96
N LEU A 101 1.58 2.65 -18.11
CA LEU A 101 0.21 3.14 -18.33
C LEU A 101 0.18 4.18 -19.46
N THR A 102 -0.97 4.26 -20.15
CA THR A 102 -1.22 5.35 -21.11
C THR A 102 -1.31 6.69 -20.38
N ASP A 103 -1.15 7.78 -21.12
CA ASP A 103 -1.25 9.14 -20.58
C ASP A 103 -2.64 9.38 -19.96
N GLU A 104 -3.70 8.90 -20.61
CA GLU A 104 -5.08 9.03 -20.13
C GLU A 104 -5.31 8.26 -18.84
N ALA A 105 -4.74 7.06 -18.71
CA ALA A 105 -4.82 6.27 -17.49
C ALA A 105 -4.09 6.95 -16.32
N ARG A 106 -2.90 7.53 -16.58
CA ARG A 106 -2.16 8.31 -15.58
C ARG A 106 -2.90 9.57 -15.18
N GLU A 107 -3.48 10.30 -16.12
CA GLU A 107 -4.30 11.49 -15.85
C GLU A 107 -5.51 11.15 -14.97
N ALA A 108 -6.25 10.09 -15.33
CA ALA A 108 -7.40 9.64 -14.56
C ALA A 108 -7.01 9.24 -13.12
N LEU A 109 -5.91 8.51 -12.93
CA LEU A 109 -5.41 8.11 -11.61
C LEU A 109 -4.83 9.27 -10.80
N ASN A 110 -4.37 10.35 -11.46
CA ASN A 110 -3.92 11.58 -10.82
C ASN A 110 -5.07 12.50 -10.37
N SER A 111 -6.27 12.31 -10.92
CA SER A 111 -7.47 13.05 -10.51
C SER A 111 -7.89 12.73 -9.07
N ASP A 112 -8.87 13.48 -8.55
CA ASP A 112 -9.44 13.25 -7.21
C ASP A 112 -10.62 12.27 -7.20
N VAL A 113 -11.00 11.71 -8.36
CA VAL A 113 -12.17 10.80 -8.50
C VAL A 113 -12.03 9.55 -7.63
N PHE A 114 -10.80 9.12 -7.36
CA PHE A 114 -10.50 7.94 -6.54
C PHE A 114 -10.12 8.28 -5.09
N ASN A 115 -10.22 9.55 -4.68
CA ASN A 115 -9.99 9.92 -3.29
C ASN A 115 -11.11 9.34 -2.41
N VAL A 116 -10.71 8.76 -1.28
CA VAL A 116 -11.63 8.24 -0.28
C VAL A 116 -11.67 9.22 0.89
N GLU A 117 -12.84 9.84 1.10
CA GLU A 117 -13.07 10.70 2.26
C GLU A 117 -13.45 9.86 3.48
N LEU A 118 -12.62 9.90 4.51
CA LEU A 118 -12.85 9.28 5.81
C LEU A 118 -13.14 10.36 6.85
N LEU A 119 -13.70 9.97 8.00
CA LEU A 119 -14.13 10.90 9.06
C LEU A 119 -13.05 11.94 9.46
N MET A 120 -11.77 11.57 9.43
CA MET A 120 -10.65 12.43 9.86
C MET A 120 -9.59 12.66 8.79
N SER A 121 -9.76 12.16 7.56
CA SER A 121 -8.71 12.23 6.54
C SER A 121 -9.20 11.87 5.14
N THR A 122 -8.60 12.46 4.12
CA THR A 122 -8.72 12.01 2.74
C THR A 122 -7.58 11.04 2.39
N VAL A 123 -7.90 9.89 1.81
CA VAL A 123 -6.93 8.91 1.31
C VAL A 123 -6.91 8.97 -0.22
N PRO A 124 -5.85 9.53 -0.84
CA PRO A 124 -5.74 9.57 -2.30
C PRO A 124 -5.26 8.24 -2.88
N MET A 125 -5.33 8.13 -4.21
CA MET A 125 -4.61 7.08 -4.95
C MET A 125 -3.10 7.16 -4.61
N PRO A 126 -2.44 6.06 -4.20
CA PRO A 126 -1.12 6.12 -3.57
C PRO A 126 0.05 6.43 -4.53
N LEU A 127 -0.11 6.12 -5.82
CA LEU A 127 0.89 6.36 -6.86
C LEU A 127 0.72 7.71 -7.57
N LYS A 128 -0.37 8.44 -7.30
CA LYS A 128 -0.60 9.80 -7.85
C LYS A 128 0.58 10.72 -7.51
N ASP A 129 0.93 11.59 -8.44
CA ASP A 129 2.15 12.41 -8.40
C ASP A 129 2.26 13.25 -7.12
N SER A 130 1.13 13.83 -6.67
CA SER A 130 1.11 14.68 -5.48
C SER A 130 1.15 13.90 -4.16
N ALA A 131 0.97 12.57 -4.21
CA ALA A 131 0.93 11.65 -3.07
C ALA A 131 2.19 10.79 -2.98
N PHE A 132 2.72 10.28 -4.10
CA PHE A 132 3.75 9.24 -4.16
C PHE A 132 4.96 9.53 -3.26
N VAL A 133 5.65 10.65 -3.48
CA VAL A 133 6.85 11.02 -2.70
C VAL A 133 6.52 11.27 -1.22
N LYS A 134 5.36 11.87 -0.92
CA LYS A 134 4.93 12.10 0.47
C LYS A 134 4.67 10.77 1.18
N THR A 135 4.07 9.81 0.48
CA THR A 135 3.81 8.47 0.97
C THR A 135 5.11 7.72 1.24
N LEU A 136 6.08 7.78 0.32
CA LEU A 136 7.41 7.20 0.52
C LEU A 136 8.08 7.75 1.79
N LYS A 137 8.10 9.08 1.96
CA LYS A 137 8.66 9.72 3.16
C LYS A 137 7.99 9.25 4.45
N LYS A 138 6.66 9.25 4.50
CA LYS A 138 5.91 8.79 5.69
C LYS A 138 6.16 7.31 6.00
N ALA A 139 6.33 6.50 4.96
CA ALA A 139 6.53 5.06 5.07
C ALA A 139 7.99 4.65 5.30
N TRP A 140 8.96 5.56 5.17
CA TRP A 140 10.38 5.29 5.37
C TRP A 140 10.62 4.53 6.69
N PRO A 141 11.24 3.33 6.64
CA PRO A 141 11.30 2.45 7.80
C PRO A 141 12.64 2.46 8.54
N PHE A 142 13.63 3.20 8.03
CA PHE A 142 14.94 3.33 8.66
C PHE A 142 14.95 4.58 9.55
N GLU A 143 15.67 4.54 10.66
CA GLU A 143 15.85 5.71 11.53
C GLU A 143 16.52 6.84 10.72
N GLU A 144 16.08 8.08 10.96
CA GLU A 144 16.80 9.26 10.49
C GLU A 144 18.00 9.42 11.43
N GLU A 145 19.23 9.33 10.90
CA GLU A 145 20.45 9.70 11.63
C GLU A 145 20.47 11.20 11.98
#